data_AF-A0A2V5PMC8-F1
#
_entry.id   AF-A0A2V5PMC8-F1
#
_cell.length_a   1.000
_cell.length_b   1.000
_cell.length_c   1.000
_cell.angle_alpha   90.00
_cell.angle_beta   90.00
_cell.angle_gamma   90.00
#
_symmetry.space_group_name_H-M   'P 1'
#
loop_
_entity.id
_entity.type
_entity.pdbx_description
1 polymer ?
#
loop_
_entity_poly.entity_id
_entity_poly.type
_entity_poly.pdbx_seq_one_letter_code
_entity_poly.pdbx_strand_id
1 'polypeptide(L)'
;MALASGGVILGSSDGQAWSRAWQAKAPLYAITYGNGMFVAVGYGGTILVSADGLKWTSRSSGTCSSLHSVAHGQGTFVAVGNEGLIVTSADATNWFGQKSGTDERLRGVVYGQGVFAAVGYNGTVLTSKDGVRWTRRDSGIEDRLRGIDFSNGLFVATGWHGLVLTSKDGVYWKTRSSFQEDLDPVANRGGVCTTSGPSSPESFRGTSPAGPGWFREESSTDFLAATAPTSKPRW
;
A
#
# COMPACT_ATOMS: atom_id res chain seq x y z
N MET A 1 -3.24 16.68 -1.07
CA MET A 1 -3.72 16.33 -2.44
C MET A 1 -4.19 14.88 -2.44
N ALA A 2 -5.26 14.55 -3.16
CA ALA A 2 -5.78 13.19 -3.31
C ALA A 2 -6.23 12.94 -4.76
N LEU A 3 -6.23 11.67 -5.18
CA LEU A 3 -6.75 11.24 -6.48
C LEU A 3 -8.17 10.69 -6.33
N ALA A 4 -9.07 11.11 -7.22
CA ALA A 4 -10.43 10.60 -7.33
C ALA A 4 -10.63 9.82 -8.63
N SER A 5 -11.62 8.91 -8.64
CA SER A 5 -11.96 8.10 -9.81
C SER A 5 -12.18 8.95 -11.06
N GLY A 6 -11.67 8.51 -12.22
CA GLY A 6 -11.79 9.24 -13.48
C GLY A 6 -10.71 10.30 -13.71
N GLY A 7 -9.57 10.21 -13.01
CA GLY A 7 -8.42 11.08 -13.25
C GLY A 7 -8.57 12.48 -12.64
N VAL A 8 -9.47 12.65 -11.68
CA VAL A 8 -9.64 13.93 -10.99
C VAL A 8 -8.59 14.06 -9.89
N ILE A 9 -7.91 15.20 -9.87
CA ILE A 9 -7.00 15.59 -8.79
C ILE A 9 -7.77 16.52 -7.86
N LEU A 10 -7.85 16.16 -6.59
CA LEU A 10 -8.49 16.95 -5.54
C LEU A 10 -7.42 17.67 -4.70
N GLY A 11 -7.63 18.97 -4.51
CA GLY A 11 -6.83 19.83 -3.64
C GLY A 11 -7.58 20.17 -2.37
N SER A 12 -6.84 20.22 -1.27
CA SER A 12 -7.34 20.68 0.03
C SER A 12 -6.18 21.32 0.79
N SER A 13 -6.42 22.50 1.35
CA SER A 13 -5.47 23.20 2.23
C SER A 13 -5.58 22.77 3.69
N ASP A 14 -6.69 22.15 4.08
CA ASP A 14 -7.03 21.79 5.46
C ASP A 14 -7.28 20.28 5.67
N GLY A 15 -7.28 19.50 4.59
CA GLY A 15 -7.59 18.07 4.62
C GLY A 15 -9.08 17.74 4.86
N GLN A 16 -9.95 18.74 5.02
CA GLN A 16 -11.36 18.57 5.34
C GLN A 16 -12.29 19.01 4.20
N ALA A 17 -11.94 20.09 3.50
CA ALA A 17 -12.65 20.55 2.32
C ALA A 17 -11.85 20.27 1.05
N TRP A 18 -12.43 19.51 0.13
CA TRP A 18 -11.78 19.09 -1.11
C TRP A 18 -12.44 19.76 -2.31
N SER A 19 -11.64 20.43 -3.15
CA SER A 19 -12.10 21.00 -4.41
C SER A 19 -11.40 20.35 -5.59
N ARG A 20 -12.07 20.36 -6.74
CA ARG A 20 -11.52 19.84 -7.99
C ARG A 20 -10.39 20.75 -8.46
N ALA A 21 -9.15 20.28 -8.36
CA ALA A 21 -7.98 21.03 -8.80
C ALA A 21 -7.77 20.86 -10.32
N TRP A 22 -7.93 19.64 -10.85
CA TRP A 22 -7.72 19.35 -12.26
C TRP A 22 -8.40 18.05 -12.72
N GLN A 23 -8.62 17.89 -14.03
CA GLN A 23 -9.14 16.65 -14.64
C GLN A 23 -8.16 16.10 -15.68
N ALA A 24 -7.61 14.92 -15.39
CA ALA A 24 -6.81 14.16 -16.33
C ALA A 24 -7.66 13.58 -17.44
N LYS A 25 -7.07 13.52 -18.64
CA LYS A 25 -7.64 12.82 -19.79
C LYS A 25 -7.54 11.30 -19.66
N ALA A 26 -6.79 10.79 -18.68
CA ALA A 26 -6.58 9.37 -18.42
C ALA A 26 -6.65 9.08 -16.90
N PRO A 27 -7.04 7.87 -16.48
CA PRO A 27 -7.05 7.47 -15.08
C PRO A 27 -5.66 7.61 -14.42
N LEU A 28 -5.64 8.20 -13.22
CA LEU A 28 -4.44 8.27 -12.37
C LEU A 28 -4.54 7.24 -11.26
N TYR A 29 -3.41 6.63 -10.91
CA TYR A 29 -3.35 5.52 -9.95
C TYR A 29 -2.58 5.87 -8.67
N ALA A 30 -1.58 6.75 -8.76
CA ALA A 30 -0.81 7.16 -7.59
C ALA A 30 -0.28 8.58 -7.74
N ILE A 31 -0.03 9.23 -6.60
CA ILE A 31 0.58 10.56 -6.49
C ILE A 31 1.61 10.55 -5.36
N THR A 32 2.74 11.23 -5.56
CA THR A 32 3.74 11.48 -4.53
C THR A 32 4.15 12.96 -4.53
N TYR A 33 4.80 13.38 -3.46
CA TYR A 33 5.42 14.71 -3.35
C TYR A 33 6.87 14.56 -2.91
N GLY A 34 7.77 15.24 -3.61
CA GLY A 34 9.20 15.19 -3.34
C GLY A 34 9.92 16.28 -4.11
N ASN A 35 11.07 16.73 -3.61
CA ASN A 35 11.88 17.74 -4.29
C ASN A 35 11.08 18.98 -4.79
N GLY A 36 10.08 19.43 -4.00
CA GLY A 36 9.23 20.57 -4.37
C GLY A 36 8.16 20.29 -5.43
N MET A 37 7.97 19.05 -5.86
CA MET A 37 7.10 18.67 -6.98
C MET A 37 6.11 17.58 -6.59
N PHE A 38 4.85 17.77 -6.96
CA PHE A 38 3.86 16.70 -7.02
C PHE A 38 4.03 15.93 -8.31
N VAL A 39 4.04 14.59 -8.22
CA VAL A 39 4.12 13.71 -9.38
C VAL A 39 2.98 12.71 -9.30
N ALA A 40 2.13 12.68 -10.31
CA ALA A 40 1.04 11.72 -10.46
C ALA A 40 1.30 10.80 -11.66
N VAL A 41 1.00 9.52 -11.49
CA VAL A 41 1.21 8.48 -12.52
C VAL A 41 -0.07 7.70 -12.77
N GLY A 42 -0.21 7.10 -13.95
CA GLY A 42 -1.44 6.37 -14.27
C GLY A 42 -1.43 5.57 -15.57
N TYR A 43 -2.64 5.42 -16.11
CA TYR A 43 -2.92 4.62 -17.30
C TYR A 43 -2.10 5.07 -18.51
N GLY A 44 -1.67 4.11 -19.33
CA GLY A 44 -1.04 4.41 -20.62
C GLY A 44 0.32 5.13 -20.51
N GLY A 45 1.05 4.94 -19.41
CA GLY A 45 2.32 5.62 -19.15
C GLY A 45 2.16 7.09 -18.76
N THR A 46 0.96 7.53 -18.37
CA THR A 46 0.70 8.92 -17.97
C THR A 46 1.58 9.34 -16.80
N ILE A 47 2.29 10.46 -16.96
CA ILE A 47 2.98 11.19 -15.88
C ILE A 47 2.54 12.65 -15.94
N LEU A 48 2.08 13.16 -14.80
CA LEU A 48 1.73 14.56 -14.61
C LEU A 48 2.56 15.12 -13.47
N VAL A 49 3.01 16.37 -13.61
CA VAL A 49 3.77 17.06 -12.58
C VAL A 49 3.21 18.43 -12.27
N SER A 50 3.34 18.86 -11.02
CA SER A 50 2.86 20.16 -10.55
C SER A 50 3.68 20.66 -9.37
N ALA A 51 4.08 21.92 -9.40
CA ALA A 51 4.77 22.56 -8.26
C ALA A 51 3.79 23.01 -7.17
N ASP A 52 2.52 23.30 -7.54
CA ASP A 52 1.51 23.91 -6.67
C ASP A 52 0.32 22.98 -6.38
N GLY A 53 0.23 21.82 -7.03
CA GLY A 53 -0.89 20.89 -6.96
C GLY A 53 -2.14 21.35 -7.72
N LEU A 54 -2.12 22.54 -8.31
CA LEU A 54 -3.26 23.16 -9.00
C LEU A 54 -3.09 23.09 -10.51
N LYS A 55 -1.89 23.41 -11.02
CA LYS A 55 -1.56 23.37 -12.44
C LYS A 55 -0.68 22.18 -12.75
N TRP A 56 -1.15 21.33 -13.66
CA TRP A 56 -0.51 20.07 -14.00
C TRP A 56 0.02 20.10 -15.44
N THR A 57 1.25 19.62 -15.62
CA THR A 57 1.90 19.49 -16.92
C THR A 57 2.20 18.02 -17.20
N SER A 58 1.88 17.55 -18.41
CA SER A 58 2.20 16.19 -18.83
C SER A 58 3.69 16.02 -19.14
N ARG A 59 4.27 14.88 -18.77
CA ARG A 59 5.64 14.49 -19.09
C ARG A 59 5.64 13.14 -19.79
N SER A 60 6.57 12.97 -20.73
CA SER A 60 6.78 11.67 -21.37
C SER A 60 7.46 10.73 -20.39
N SER A 61 6.89 9.54 -20.23
CA SER A 61 7.49 8.43 -19.47
C SER A 61 8.41 7.54 -20.32
N GLY A 62 8.40 7.71 -21.64
CA GLY A 62 9.09 6.83 -22.58
C GLY A 62 8.39 5.48 -22.81
N THR A 63 7.14 5.31 -22.36
CA THR A 63 6.38 4.06 -22.49
C THR A 63 4.89 4.31 -22.60
N CYS A 64 4.17 3.35 -23.18
CA CYS A 64 2.70 3.32 -23.23
C CYS A 64 2.11 2.38 -22.16
N SER A 65 2.93 1.66 -21.39
CA SER A 65 2.45 0.76 -20.33
C SER A 65 2.05 1.54 -19.07
N SER A 66 0.99 1.09 -18.41
CA SER A 66 0.45 1.74 -17.21
C SER A 66 1.43 1.74 -16.03
N LEU A 67 1.52 2.89 -15.36
CA LEU A 67 2.28 3.11 -14.13
C LEU A 67 1.34 3.11 -12.94
N HIS A 68 1.54 2.20 -11.99
CA HIS A 68 0.60 1.96 -10.88
C HIS A 68 0.96 2.65 -9.58
N SER A 69 2.25 2.93 -9.36
CA SER A 69 2.72 3.51 -8.10
C SER A 69 3.95 4.38 -8.36
N VAL A 70 4.13 5.40 -7.53
CA VAL A 70 5.27 6.32 -7.57
C VAL A 70 5.70 6.67 -6.16
N ALA A 71 7.01 6.68 -5.92
CA ALA A 71 7.63 7.09 -4.66
C ALA A 71 8.79 8.04 -4.93
N HIS A 72 9.11 8.88 -3.94
CA HIS A 72 10.27 9.75 -3.97
C HIS A 72 11.19 9.46 -2.78
N GLY A 73 12.49 9.37 -3.04
CA GLY A 73 13.51 9.09 -2.03
C GLY A 73 14.89 9.41 -2.57
N GLN A 74 15.81 9.84 -1.70
CA GLN A 74 17.20 10.15 -2.11
C GLN A 74 17.31 11.11 -3.33
N GLY A 75 16.36 12.04 -3.49
CA GLY A 75 16.33 12.97 -4.62
C GLY A 75 15.91 12.34 -5.97
N THR A 76 15.37 11.12 -5.95
CA THR A 76 14.91 10.40 -7.15
C THR A 76 13.45 10.00 -6.99
N PHE A 77 12.67 10.24 -8.04
CA PHE A 77 11.35 9.65 -8.22
C PHE A 77 11.48 8.30 -8.90
N VAL A 78 10.74 7.32 -8.40
CA VAL A 78 10.64 5.98 -8.95
C VAL A 78 9.18 5.68 -9.19
N ALA A 79 8.80 5.40 -10.44
CA ALA A 79 7.48 4.90 -10.78
C ALA A 79 7.58 3.46 -11.30
N VAL A 80 6.62 2.63 -10.91
CA VAL A 80 6.57 1.21 -11.26
C VAL A 80 5.24 0.86 -11.94
N GLY A 81 5.25 -0.15 -12.81
CA GLY A 81 4.10 -0.45 -13.66
C GLY A 81 4.00 -1.91 -14.11
N ASN A 82 3.24 -2.11 -15.18
CA ASN A 82 3.04 -3.44 -15.75
C ASN A 82 4.33 -4.02 -16.36
N GLU A 83 4.39 -5.34 -16.51
CA GLU A 83 5.48 -6.06 -17.18
C GLU A 83 6.89 -5.67 -16.69
N GLY A 84 7.06 -5.61 -15.36
CA GLY A 84 8.34 -5.25 -14.74
C GLY A 84 8.78 -3.80 -14.94
N LEU A 85 7.92 -2.92 -15.46
CA LEU A 85 8.27 -1.55 -15.79
C LEU A 85 8.71 -0.76 -14.56
N ILE A 86 9.87 -0.13 -14.67
CA ILE A 86 10.39 0.86 -13.73
C ILE A 86 10.88 2.05 -14.55
N VAL A 87 10.45 3.26 -14.18
CA VAL A 87 10.99 4.51 -14.71
C VAL A 87 11.42 5.42 -13.57
N THR A 88 12.51 6.15 -13.76
CA THR A 88 13.07 7.05 -12.74
C THR A 88 13.33 8.44 -13.26
N SER A 89 13.27 9.43 -12.38
CA SER A 89 13.59 10.82 -12.69
C SER A 89 14.15 11.53 -11.46
N ALA A 90 15.20 12.35 -11.64
CA ALA A 90 15.72 13.21 -10.57
C ALA A 90 15.05 14.59 -10.54
N ASP A 91 14.48 15.02 -11.67
CA ASP A 91 13.95 16.37 -11.90
C ASP A 91 12.43 16.40 -12.18
N ALA A 92 11.78 15.23 -12.06
CA ALA A 92 10.38 14.99 -12.42
C ALA A 92 10.01 15.33 -13.88
N THR A 93 10.98 15.64 -14.73
CA THR A 93 10.77 16.11 -16.11
C THR A 93 11.29 15.11 -17.13
N ASN A 94 12.50 14.59 -16.91
CA ASN A 94 13.13 13.58 -17.74
C ASN A 94 13.05 12.21 -17.06
N TRP A 95 12.40 11.26 -17.73
CA TRP A 95 12.16 9.91 -17.19
C TRP A 95 12.90 8.86 -18.00
N PHE A 96 13.55 7.94 -17.29
CA PHE A 96 14.41 6.92 -17.87
C PHE A 96 13.95 5.53 -17.42
N GLY A 97 13.80 4.60 -18.37
CA GLY A 97 13.49 3.20 -18.08
C GLY A 97 14.64 2.48 -17.38
N GLN A 98 14.32 1.64 -16.40
CA GLN A 98 15.27 0.85 -15.64
C GLN A 98 15.00 -0.65 -15.78
N LYS A 99 16.06 -1.45 -15.69
CA LYS A 99 15.95 -2.92 -15.69
C LYS A 99 15.56 -3.40 -14.29
N SER A 100 14.36 -3.99 -14.18
CA SER A 100 13.85 -4.58 -12.94
C SER A 100 14.36 -6.00 -12.69
N GLY A 101 14.69 -6.74 -13.76
CA GLY A 101 15.06 -8.15 -13.70
C GLY A 101 13.87 -9.11 -13.55
N THR A 102 12.65 -8.66 -13.85
CA THR A 102 11.43 -9.46 -13.85
C THR A 102 10.45 -8.92 -14.89
N ASP A 103 9.56 -9.78 -15.40
CA ASP A 103 8.42 -9.37 -16.24
C ASP A 103 7.11 -9.31 -15.43
N GLU A 104 7.18 -9.52 -14.11
CA GLU A 104 6.02 -9.48 -13.24
C GLU A 104 5.48 -8.06 -13.08
N ARG A 105 4.16 -7.92 -12.99
CA ARG A 105 3.52 -6.61 -12.81
C ARG A 105 3.85 -6.05 -11.43
N LEU A 106 4.46 -4.87 -11.40
CA LEU A 106 4.72 -4.14 -10.17
C LEU A 106 3.51 -3.26 -9.83
N ARG A 107 3.09 -3.31 -8.57
CA ARG A 107 1.83 -2.73 -8.08
C ARG A 107 2.04 -1.61 -7.09
N GLY A 108 3.09 -1.68 -6.30
CA GLY A 108 3.41 -0.69 -5.28
C GLY A 108 4.91 -0.44 -5.22
N VAL A 109 5.29 0.80 -4.91
CA VAL A 109 6.66 1.16 -4.55
C VAL A 109 6.63 2.16 -3.40
N VAL A 110 7.55 2.01 -2.45
CA VAL A 110 7.75 2.94 -1.33
C VAL A 110 9.23 3.16 -1.10
N TYR A 111 9.59 4.29 -0.47
CA TYR A 111 10.93 4.55 0.02
C TYR A 111 10.93 4.62 1.55
N GLY A 112 11.85 3.89 2.18
CA GLY A 112 12.00 3.84 3.63
C GLY A 112 13.39 3.34 4.01
N GLN A 113 13.94 3.77 5.14
CA GLN A 113 15.28 3.36 5.61
C GLN A 113 16.39 3.37 4.54
N GLY A 114 16.39 4.34 3.63
CA GLY A 114 17.42 4.42 2.60
C GLY A 114 17.26 3.44 1.44
N VAL A 115 16.13 2.72 1.34
CA VAL A 115 15.84 1.77 0.26
C VAL A 115 14.48 2.05 -0.37
N PHE A 116 14.41 1.92 -1.69
CA PHE A 116 13.17 1.68 -2.41
C PHE A 116 12.81 0.21 -2.30
N ALA A 117 11.54 -0.08 -2.00
CA ALA A 117 10.97 -1.41 -2.04
C ALA A 117 9.77 -1.40 -2.98
N ALA A 118 9.78 -2.28 -3.98
CA ALA A 118 8.69 -2.47 -4.93
C ALA A 118 8.10 -3.87 -4.78
N VAL A 119 6.77 -3.97 -4.88
CA VAL A 119 6.03 -5.23 -4.75
C VAL A 119 5.11 -5.45 -5.94
N GLY A 120 4.84 -6.72 -6.25
CA GLY A 120 4.07 -7.07 -7.43
C GLY A 120 3.47 -8.48 -7.42
N TYR A 121 3.13 -8.93 -8.61
CA TYR A 121 2.55 -10.26 -8.82
C TYR A 121 3.57 -11.36 -8.53
N ASN A 122 3.07 -12.57 -8.30
CA ASN A 122 3.88 -13.76 -8.04
C ASN A 122 4.88 -13.59 -6.87
N GLY A 123 4.40 -12.95 -5.80
CA GLY A 123 5.20 -12.59 -4.62
C GLY A 123 6.41 -11.72 -4.90
N THR A 124 6.47 -11.03 -6.03
CA THR A 124 7.64 -10.25 -6.43
C THR A 124 7.91 -9.15 -5.42
N VAL A 125 9.12 -9.16 -4.86
CA VAL A 125 9.67 -8.04 -4.08
C VAL A 125 11.02 -7.66 -4.70
N LEU A 126 11.19 -6.38 -5.00
CA LEU A 126 12.44 -5.81 -5.47
C LEU A 126 12.89 -4.71 -4.51
N THR A 127 14.19 -4.59 -4.30
CA THR A 127 14.78 -3.47 -3.55
C THR A 127 15.84 -2.76 -4.35
N SER A 128 16.00 -1.46 -4.10
CA SER A 128 17.08 -0.66 -4.65
C SER A 128 17.49 0.44 -3.67
N LYS A 129 18.78 0.77 -3.62
CA LYS A 129 19.25 1.94 -2.86
C LYS A 129 19.17 3.23 -3.68
N ASP A 130 19.34 3.12 -5.00
CA ASP A 130 19.51 4.25 -5.93
C ASP A 130 18.33 4.42 -6.92
N GLY A 131 17.35 3.51 -6.89
CA GLY A 131 16.23 3.47 -7.83
C GLY A 131 16.59 2.94 -9.23
N VAL A 132 17.87 2.65 -9.49
CA VAL A 132 18.40 2.26 -10.80
C VAL A 132 18.76 0.78 -10.81
N ARG A 133 19.46 0.30 -9.79
CA ARG A 133 19.86 -1.11 -9.66
C ARG A 133 18.92 -1.83 -8.71
N TRP A 134 18.19 -2.79 -9.25
CA TRP A 134 17.19 -3.55 -8.50
C TRP A 134 17.68 -4.96 -8.19
N THR A 135 17.38 -5.42 -6.98
CA THR A 135 17.67 -6.78 -6.52
C THR A 135 16.37 -7.44 -6.09
N ARG A 136 16.07 -8.61 -6.66
CA ARG A 136 14.94 -9.45 -6.24
C ARG A 136 15.18 -9.97 -4.82
N ARG A 137 14.14 -9.90 -3.99
CA ARG A 137 14.12 -10.44 -2.62
C ARG A 137 13.15 -11.59 -2.55
N ASP A 138 13.50 -12.57 -1.74
CA ASP A 138 12.60 -13.66 -1.43
C ASP A 138 11.54 -13.18 -0.44
N SER A 139 10.28 -13.39 -0.81
CA SER A 139 9.11 -13.07 0.00
C SER A 139 8.52 -14.31 0.69
N GLY A 140 8.95 -15.51 0.28
CA GLY A 140 8.41 -16.78 0.75
C GLY A 140 6.99 -17.10 0.28
N ILE A 141 6.44 -16.33 -0.68
CA ILE A 141 5.09 -16.51 -1.22
C ILE A 141 5.08 -16.35 -2.74
N GLU A 142 4.09 -16.95 -3.39
CA GLU A 142 3.83 -16.84 -4.84
C GLU A 142 2.53 -16.06 -5.13
N ASP A 143 1.89 -15.53 -4.09
CA ASP A 143 0.63 -14.82 -4.20
C ASP A 143 0.82 -13.34 -4.63
N ARG A 144 -0.25 -12.69 -5.09
CA ARG A 144 -0.14 -11.31 -5.60
C ARG A 144 -0.05 -10.29 -4.48
N LEU A 145 0.98 -9.47 -4.50
CA LEU A 145 1.07 -8.25 -3.68
C LEU A 145 0.45 -7.06 -4.43
N ARG A 146 -0.28 -6.22 -3.71
CA ARG A 146 -1.10 -5.12 -4.25
C ARG A 146 -0.66 -3.75 -3.78
N GLY A 147 -0.21 -3.65 -2.53
CA GLY A 147 0.22 -2.41 -1.92
C GLY A 147 1.46 -2.62 -1.07
N ILE A 148 2.21 -1.54 -0.87
CA ILE A 148 3.30 -1.47 0.09
C ILE A 148 3.32 -0.07 0.70
N ASP A 149 3.57 0.00 1.99
CA ASP A 149 3.80 1.24 2.71
C ASP A 149 4.97 1.11 3.69
N PHE A 150 5.50 2.24 4.14
CA PHE A 150 6.56 2.31 5.12
C PHE A 150 6.22 3.33 6.20
N SER A 151 6.09 2.87 7.43
CA SER A 151 5.86 3.72 8.60
C SER A 151 6.54 3.15 9.84
N ASN A 152 6.96 4.02 10.76
CA ASN A 152 7.56 3.62 12.04
C ASN A 152 8.69 2.58 11.94
N GLY A 153 9.52 2.67 10.89
CA GLY A 153 10.63 1.74 10.69
C GLY A 153 10.22 0.38 10.14
N LEU A 154 8.99 0.21 9.66
CA LEU A 154 8.46 -1.06 9.18
C LEU A 154 7.88 -0.91 7.76
N PHE A 155 8.34 -1.76 6.85
CA PHE A 155 7.68 -2.00 5.58
C PHE A 155 6.52 -2.96 5.80
N VAL A 156 5.36 -2.63 5.23
CA VAL A 156 4.17 -3.46 5.24
C VAL A 156 3.70 -3.63 3.80
N ALA A 157 3.67 -4.86 3.31
CA ALA A 157 3.14 -5.19 2.00
C ALA A 157 1.84 -5.98 2.17
N THR A 158 0.82 -5.64 1.39
CA THR A 158 -0.49 -6.28 1.42
C THR A 158 -0.77 -6.98 0.10
N GLY A 159 -1.44 -8.12 0.15
CA GLY A 159 -1.72 -8.96 -1.02
C GLY A 159 -3.14 -9.52 -1.04
N TRP A 160 -3.35 -10.48 -1.94
CA TRP A 160 -4.62 -11.20 -2.03
C TRP A 160 -4.89 -12.07 -0.79
N HIS A 161 -6.17 -12.39 -0.57
CA HIS A 161 -6.62 -13.27 0.53
C HIS A 161 -6.22 -12.81 1.94
N GLY A 162 -6.10 -11.50 2.15
CA GLY A 162 -5.70 -10.93 3.45
C GLY A 162 -4.21 -11.11 3.76
N LEU A 163 -3.38 -11.45 2.76
CA LEU A 163 -1.94 -11.60 2.95
C LEU A 163 -1.30 -10.28 3.41
N VAL A 164 -0.54 -10.35 4.50
CA VAL A 164 0.28 -9.24 4.99
C VAL A 164 1.72 -9.74 5.17
N LEU A 165 2.67 -9.07 4.54
CA LEU A 165 4.10 -9.26 4.76
C LEU A 165 4.66 -8.04 5.49
N THR A 166 5.64 -8.27 6.37
CA THR A 166 6.35 -7.19 7.05
C THR A 166 7.85 -7.36 6.94
N SER A 167 8.58 -6.24 6.89
CA SER A 167 10.04 -6.23 6.91
C SER A 167 10.55 -4.98 7.63
N LYS A 168 11.65 -5.08 8.37
CA LYS A 168 12.32 -3.92 8.97
C LYS A 168 13.36 -3.29 8.04
N ASP A 169 13.81 -4.00 7.01
CA ASP A 169 14.94 -3.59 6.15
C ASP A 169 14.64 -3.67 4.65
N GLY A 170 13.43 -4.14 4.29
CA GLY A 170 13.02 -4.36 2.90
C GLY A 170 13.65 -5.60 2.26
N VAL A 171 14.52 -6.32 2.97
CA VAL A 171 15.26 -7.49 2.47
C VAL A 171 14.66 -8.78 3.00
N TYR A 172 14.44 -8.87 4.31
CA TYR A 172 13.89 -10.06 4.95
C TYR A 172 12.42 -9.86 5.27
N TRP A 173 11.55 -10.64 4.63
CA TRP A 173 10.11 -10.52 4.74
C TRP A 173 9.51 -11.67 5.54
N LYS A 174 8.49 -11.34 6.33
CA LYS A 174 7.75 -12.31 7.15
C LYS A 174 6.27 -12.14 6.94
N THR A 175 5.59 -13.24 6.64
CA THR A 175 4.13 -13.31 6.65
C THR A 175 3.60 -13.09 8.05
N ARG A 176 2.55 -12.28 8.15
CA ARG A 176 1.76 -12.09 9.35
C ARG A 176 0.47 -12.88 9.19
N SER A 177 0.40 -14.01 9.88
CA SER A 177 -0.84 -14.77 10.00
C SER A 177 -1.64 -14.20 11.17
N SER A 178 -2.90 -13.86 10.94
CA SER A 178 -3.84 -13.55 12.01
C SER A 178 -4.47 -14.83 12.56
N PHE A 179 -3.70 -15.71 13.20
CA PHE A 179 -4.24 -16.74 14.10
C PHE A 179 -3.12 -17.21 15.01
N GLN A 180 -3.10 -16.64 16.22
CA GLN A 180 -2.59 -17.34 17.38
C GLN A 180 -3.75 -17.28 18.38
N GLU A 181 -4.59 -18.32 18.37
CA GLU A 181 -5.32 -18.62 19.59
C GLU A 181 -4.24 -18.88 20.64
N ASP A 182 -4.07 -17.96 21.58
CA ASP A 182 -3.57 -18.31 22.91
C ASP A 182 -4.62 -19.25 23.51
N LEU A 183 -4.62 -20.51 23.09
CA LEU A 183 -5.07 -21.56 23.98
C LEU A 183 -3.94 -21.74 25.00
N ASP A 184 -3.97 -20.92 26.06
CA ASP A 184 -3.29 -21.28 27.28
C ASP A 184 -3.79 -22.68 27.65
N PRO A 185 -2.94 -23.73 27.69
CA PRO A 185 -3.34 -24.96 28.34
C PRO A 185 -3.38 -24.62 29.83
N VAL A 186 -4.56 -24.30 30.35
CA VAL A 186 -4.80 -24.29 31.79
C VAL A 186 -4.69 -25.73 32.27
N ALA A 187 -3.45 -26.16 32.45
CA ALA A 187 -3.09 -27.30 33.25
C ALA A 187 -3.53 -27.00 34.68
N ASN A 188 -4.58 -27.71 35.09
CA ASN A 188 -4.54 -28.55 36.27
C ASN A 188 -3.91 -27.88 37.51
N ARG A 189 -4.70 -27.04 38.21
CA ARG A 189 -4.49 -26.81 39.65
C ARG A 189 -5.64 -27.43 40.40
N GLY A 190 -5.30 -28.43 41.21
CA GLY A 190 -6.21 -29.28 41.93
C GLY A 190 -7.12 -28.52 42.90
N GLY A 191 -8.34 -29.02 43.00
CA GLY A 191 -9.31 -28.72 44.04
C GLY A 191 -10.21 -29.94 44.17
N VAL A 192 -9.90 -30.80 45.13
CA VAL A 192 -10.68 -32.00 45.46
C VAL A 192 -12.03 -31.58 46.04
N CYS A 193 -13.12 -32.14 45.50
CA CYS A 193 -14.40 -32.28 46.19
C CYS A 193 -14.97 -33.69 45.89
N THR A 194 -14.91 -34.60 46.87
CA THR A 194 -15.75 -35.81 46.95
C THR A 194 -17.10 -35.42 47.59
N THR A 195 -18.28 -35.98 47.30
CA THR A 195 -18.70 -37.40 47.35
C THR A 195 -20.03 -37.67 46.60
N SER A 196 -20.21 -38.94 46.19
CA SER A 196 -21.43 -39.78 46.13
C SER A 196 -22.55 -39.57 45.09
N GLY A 197 -22.65 -40.54 44.16
CA GLY A 197 -23.86 -41.35 43.93
C GLY A 197 -24.74 -41.03 42.71
N PRO A 198 -25.36 -42.04 42.03
CA PRO A 198 -25.64 -41.98 40.59
C PRO A 198 -27.13 -41.93 40.21
N SER A 199 -27.47 -41.26 39.08
CA SER A 199 -28.67 -41.59 38.27
C SER A 199 -28.75 -40.77 36.97
N SER A 200 -28.73 -41.49 35.85
CA SER A 200 -29.51 -41.35 34.60
C SER A 200 -29.63 -40.01 33.83
N PRO A 201 -29.68 -40.03 32.48
CA PRO A 201 -29.72 -38.83 31.65
C PRO A 201 -31.16 -38.38 31.35
N GLU A 202 -31.46 -37.10 31.58
CA GLU A 202 -32.69 -36.47 31.07
C GLU A 202 -32.41 -35.46 29.97
N SER A 203 -33.27 -35.58 28.95
CA SER A 203 -33.40 -34.80 27.75
C SER A 203 -33.62 -33.31 27.99
N PHE A 204 -33.02 -32.46 27.15
CA PHE A 204 -33.55 -31.12 26.89
C PHE A 204 -33.88 -30.93 25.41
N ARG A 205 -35.18 -30.80 25.14
CA ARG A 205 -35.74 -30.17 23.94
C ARG A 205 -35.81 -28.66 24.16
N GLY A 206 -35.69 -27.93 23.05
CA GLY A 206 -36.16 -26.56 22.89
C GLY A 206 -35.07 -25.50 23.08
N THR A 207 -35.00 -24.41 22.34
CA THR A 207 -35.81 -23.87 21.24
C THR A 207 -34.95 -22.78 20.61
N SER A 208 -34.95 -22.70 19.28
CA SER A 208 -34.42 -21.55 18.54
C SER A 208 -35.31 -20.32 18.76
N PRO A 209 -34.74 -19.11 18.82
CA PRO A 209 -35.43 -17.96 18.26
C PRO A 209 -34.56 -17.21 17.25
N ALA A 210 -35.21 -16.83 16.14
CA ALA A 210 -34.65 -16.02 15.08
C ALA A 210 -34.83 -14.51 15.34
N GLY A 211 -33.73 -13.76 15.14
CA GLY A 211 -33.65 -12.37 14.63
C GLY A 211 -34.07 -11.21 15.55
N PRO A 212 -33.94 -9.94 15.10
CA PRO A 212 -33.17 -9.39 13.96
C PRO A 212 -32.30 -8.16 14.36
N GLY A 213 -31.42 -7.66 13.47
CA GLY A 213 -30.75 -6.38 13.76
C GLY A 213 -29.68 -5.93 12.75
N TRP A 214 -30.13 -5.16 11.76
CA TRP A 214 -29.36 -4.35 10.82
C TRP A 214 -28.08 -3.69 11.36
N PHE A 215 -26.98 -3.78 10.62
CA PHE A 215 -25.94 -2.75 10.62
C PHE A 215 -25.50 -2.44 9.19
N ARG A 216 -25.46 -1.14 8.89
CA ARG A 216 -25.09 -0.50 7.63
C ARG A 216 -23.65 -0.83 7.26
N GLU A 217 -23.43 -1.20 6.01
CA GLU A 217 -22.15 -1.02 5.32
C GLU A 217 -21.87 0.49 5.23
N GLU A 218 -20.86 0.96 5.96
CA GLU A 218 -20.16 2.18 5.57
C GLU A 218 -18.92 1.76 4.77
N SER A 219 -19.01 1.96 3.46
CA SER A 219 -17.89 1.87 2.54
C SER A 219 -16.90 3.01 2.84
N SER A 220 -15.83 2.73 3.58
CA SER A 220 -14.69 3.65 3.63
C SER A 220 -13.86 3.47 2.37
N THR A 221 -14.07 4.36 1.40
CA THR A 221 -13.06 4.61 0.36
C THR A 221 -11.86 5.28 1.03
N ASP A 222 -10.82 4.50 1.30
CA ASP A 222 -9.56 5.04 1.78
C ASP A 222 -8.93 5.93 0.69
N PHE A 223 -8.87 7.23 0.95
CA PHE A 223 -8.24 8.22 0.10
C PHE A 223 -6.73 8.24 0.34
N LEU A 224 -5.94 8.06 -0.72
CA LEU A 224 -4.50 8.24 -0.65
C LEU A 224 -4.18 9.75 -0.70
N ALA A 225 -3.75 10.31 0.44
CA ALA A 225 -3.40 11.72 0.58
C ALA A 225 -1.88 11.92 0.66
N ALA A 226 -1.35 12.85 -0.14
CA ALA A 226 0.00 13.39 0.05
C ALA A 226 -0.09 14.75 0.76
N THR A 227 0.63 14.92 1.86
CA THR A 227 0.73 16.17 2.65
C THR A 227 2.10 16.82 2.49
N ALA A 228 2.13 18.14 2.39
CA ALA A 228 3.36 18.94 2.45
C ALA A 228 3.55 19.46 3.88
N PRO A 229 4.77 19.46 4.44
CA PRO A 229 5.02 20.08 5.74
C PRO A 229 4.91 21.60 5.65
N THR A 230 4.13 22.21 6.54
CA THR A 230 3.99 23.67 6.66
C THR A 230 5.13 24.25 7.49
N SER A 231 6.10 24.88 6.86
CA SER A 231 7.06 25.72 7.57
C SER A 231 6.43 27.10 7.83
N LYS A 232 6.13 27.42 9.08
CA LYS A 232 5.78 28.81 9.48
C LYS A 232 7.02 29.71 9.38
N PRO A 233 6.92 30.94 8.87
CA PRO A 233 8.00 31.91 8.97
C PRO A 233 8.19 32.33 10.43
N ARG A 234 9.43 32.29 10.91
CA ARG A 234 9.84 32.99 12.13
C ARG A 234 10.13 34.44 11.74
N TRP A 235 9.39 35.36 12.34
CA TRP A 235 9.74 36.78 12.40
C TRP A 235 10.76 37.00 13.51
#